data_AF-A0A9D5YQU3-F1
#
_entry.id   AF-A0A9D5YQU3-F1
#
_cell.length_a   1.000
_cell.length_b   1.000
_cell.length_c   1.000
_cell.angle_alpha   90.00
_cell.angle_beta   90.00
_cell.angle_gamma   90.00
#
_symmetry.space_group_name_H-M   'P 1'
#
loop_
_entity.id
_entity.type
_entity.pdbx_description
1 polymer ?
#
loop_
_entity_poly.entity_id
_entity_poly.type
_entity_poly.pdbx_seq_one_letter_code
_entity_poly.pdbx_strand_id
1 'polypeptide(L)'
;MKKFNTDKFLIFLCLWVFVVVLISQIGLKIPYLKSVFTDIEVFEGKAINEDSAINSGVITLEMVSGLPSDEFEIMINGEKYDVFDEKVKKIEILSTSVVEVLSSSKDGAVIKISDMTSNLKAVTSGIDVSIKKGINMVSRIILKS
;
A
#
# COMPACT_ATOMS: atom_id res chain seq x y z
N MET A 1 3.68 57.57 20.44
CA MET A 1 3.75 56.09 20.43
C MET A 1 2.35 55.52 20.42
N LYS A 2 1.94 54.82 19.36
CA LYS A 2 0.63 54.15 19.26
C LYS A 2 0.60 53.04 20.32
N LYS A 3 -0.32 53.09 21.29
CA LYS A 3 -0.55 51.98 22.23
C LYS A 3 -1.00 50.78 21.41
N PHE A 4 -0.08 49.85 21.14
CA PHE A 4 -0.42 48.59 20.51
C PHE A 4 -1.37 47.88 21.47
N ASN A 5 -2.58 47.62 21.01
CA ASN A 5 -3.62 47.02 21.84
C ASN A 5 -3.36 45.51 21.85
N THR A 6 -2.37 45.10 22.65
CA THR A 6 -1.82 43.73 22.70
C THR A 6 -2.93 42.70 22.85
N ASP A 7 -3.97 43.00 23.64
CA ASP A 7 -5.13 42.13 23.84
C ASP A 7 -5.90 41.88 22.54
N LYS A 8 -6.10 42.92 21.72
CA LYS A 8 -6.79 42.78 20.42
C LYS A 8 -5.94 42.01 19.42
N PHE A 9 -4.62 42.17 19.47
CA PHE A 9 -3.69 41.41 18.64
C PHE A 9 -3.67 39.93 19.03
N LEU A 10 -3.67 39.63 20.33
CA LEU A 10 -3.68 38.27 20.84
C LEU A 10 -4.99 37.54 20.50
N ILE A 11 -6.13 38.23 20.64
CA ILE A 11 -7.44 37.69 20.23
C ILE A 11 -7.47 37.41 18.72
N PHE A 12 -6.94 38.34 17.91
CA PHE A 12 -6.86 38.15 16.46
C PHE A 12 -5.98 36.96 16.08
N LEU A 13 -4.84 36.80 16.75
CA LEU A 13 -3.93 35.66 16.55
C LEU A 13 -4.61 34.33 16.92
N CYS A 14 -5.29 34.28 18.06
CA CYS A 14 -6.04 33.09 18.49
C CYS A 14 -7.13 32.70 17.49
N LEU A 15 -7.90 33.68 16.98
CA LEU A 15 -8.92 33.44 15.95
C LEU A 15 -8.30 32.89 14.66
N TRP A 16 -7.15 33.42 14.27
CA TRP A 16 -6.42 32.95 13.08
C TRP A 16 -5.96 31.51 13.22
N VAL A 17 -5.35 31.15 14.35
CA VAL A 17 -4.92 29.77 14.63
C VAL A 17 -6.12 28.83 14.63
N PHE A 18 -7.25 29.26 15.22
CA PHE A 18 -8.48 28.47 15.24
C PHE A 18 -9.03 28.19 13.83
N VAL A 19 -9.05 29.21 12.96
CA VAL A 19 -9.47 29.05 11.56
C VAL A 19 -8.57 28.07 10.81
N VAL A 20 -7.25 28.16 10.99
CA VAL A 20 -6.30 27.21 10.37
C VAL A 20 -6.58 25.79 10.83
N VAL A 21 -6.79 25.59 12.14
CA VAL A 21 -7.12 24.27 12.71
C VAL A 21 -8.44 23.72 12.15
N LEU A 22 -9.47 24.55 11.97
CA LEU A 22 -10.73 24.13 11.37
C LEU A 22 -10.57 23.71 9.91
N ILE A 23 -9.79 24.47 9.12
CA ILE A 23 -9.49 24.14 7.72
C ILE A 23 -8.74 22.81 7.65
N SER A 24 -7.73 22.59 8.50
CA SER A 24 -7.00 21.33 8.56
C SER A 24 -7.92 20.15 8.93
N GLN A 25 -8.84 20.33 9.88
CA GLN A 25 -9.81 19.29 10.25
C GLN A 25 -10.78 18.94 9.12
N ILE A 26 -11.23 19.93 8.34
CA ILE A 26 -12.10 19.71 7.18
C ILE A 26 -11.32 19.01 6.06
N GLY A 27 -10.09 19.45 5.78
CA GLY A 27 -9.22 18.84 4.77
C GLY A 27 -8.90 17.37 5.06
N LEU A 28 -8.70 17.01 6.33
CA LEU A 28 -8.45 15.63 6.74
C LEU A 28 -9.71 14.74 6.73
N LYS A 29 -10.92 15.33 6.86
CA LYS A 29 -12.19 14.57 6.83
C LYS A 29 -12.71 14.31 5.42
N ILE A 30 -12.34 15.13 4.43
CA ILE A 30 -12.76 14.95 3.04
C ILE A 30 -11.72 14.07 2.31
N PRO A 31 -12.07 12.85 1.87
CA PRO A 31 -11.10 11.91 1.29
C PRO A 31 -10.34 12.46 0.08
N TYR A 32 -11.02 13.26 -0.75
CA TYR A 32 -10.42 13.89 -1.94
C TYR A 32 -9.38 14.98 -1.59
N LEU A 33 -9.55 15.69 -0.47
CA LEU A 33 -8.59 16.71 -0.02
C LEU A 33 -7.46 16.09 0.79
N LYS A 34 -7.73 14.99 1.51
CA LYS A 34 -6.73 14.23 2.25
C LYS A 34 -5.56 13.80 1.35
N SER A 35 -5.82 13.30 0.14
CA SER A 35 -4.74 12.84 -0.76
C SER A 35 -3.87 13.98 -1.29
N VAL A 36 -4.43 15.17 -1.51
CA VAL A 36 -3.67 16.35 -1.94
C VAL A 36 -2.78 16.90 -0.83
N PHE A 37 -3.23 16.80 0.43
CA PHE A 37 -2.49 17.32 1.60
C PHE A 37 -1.47 16.35 2.20
N THR A 38 -1.67 15.04 2.05
CA THR A 38 -0.83 14.04 2.73
C THR A 38 0.02 13.19 1.78
N ASP A 39 -0.15 13.32 0.47
CA ASP A 39 0.51 12.47 -0.54
C ASP A 39 0.25 10.96 -0.35
N ILE A 40 -0.76 10.63 0.47
CA ILE A 40 -1.23 9.27 0.73
C ILE A 40 -2.34 8.99 -0.28
N GLU A 41 -2.19 7.91 -1.06
CA GLU A 41 -3.20 7.45 -2.04
C GLU A 41 -4.59 7.39 -1.37
N VAL A 42 -5.61 7.91 -2.07
CA VAL A 42 -7.01 8.18 -1.64
C VAL A 42 -7.72 7.00 -0.92
N PHE A 43 -7.12 5.83 -0.88
CA PHE A 43 -7.74 4.57 -0.45
C PHE A 43 -7.09 3.90 0.77
N GLU A 44 -6.06 4.47 1.38
CA GLU A 44 -5.59 3.98 2.68
C GLU A 44 -6.61 4.29 3.80
N GLY A 45 -7.26 3.23 4.29
CA GLY A 45 -8.04 3.24 5.54
C GLY A 45 -9.56 3.35 5.41
N LYS A 46 -10.18 3.09 4.25
CA LYS A 46 -11.66 3.01 4.19
C LYS A 46 -12.16 1.68 4.75
N ALA A 47 -12.95 1.73 5.82
CA ALA A 47 -13.65 0.57 6.36
C ALA A 47 -14.51 -0.10 5.27
N ILE A 48 -14.27 -1.40 5.09
CA ILE A 48 -14.84 -2.26 4.05
C ILE A 48 -16.32 -2.50 4.37
N ASN A 49 -17.22 -1.81 3.66
CA ASN A 49 -18.64 -2.15 3.66
C ASN A 49 -18.93 -3.09 2.47
N GLU A 50 -19.43 -4.28 2.80
CA GLU A 50 -20.30 -5.21 2.05
C GLU A 50 -19.95 -5.68 0.60
N ASP A 51 -19.01 -5.07 -0.12
CA ASP A 51 -18.54 -5.52 -1.45
C ASP A 51 -17.20 -6.31 -1.41
N SER A 52 -16.87 -6.89 -0.25
CA SER A 52 -15.55 -7.49 0.02
C SER A 52 -15.16 -8.60 -0.97
N ALA A 53 -16.12 -9.41 -1.44
CA ALA A 53 -15.85 -10.52 -2.35
C ALA A 53 -15.41 -10.06 -3.75
N ILE A 54 -15.91 -8.92 -4.24
CA ILE A 54 -15.49 -8.37 -5.54
C ILE A 54 -14.06 -7.81 -5.43
N ASN A 55 -13.73 -7.24 -4.27
CA ASN A 55 -12.47 -6.57 -3.98
C ASN A 55 -11.39 -7.50 -3.40
N SER A 56 -11.64 -8.80 -3.31
CA SER A 56 -10.67 -9.80 -2.84
C SER A 56 -10.49 -10.91 -3.86
N GLY A 57 -9.37 -11.61 -3.78
CA GLY A 57 -9.12 -12.78 -4.61
C GLY A 57 -7.91 -13.56 -4.15
N VAL A 58 -7.54 -14.55 -4.93
CA VAL A 58 -6.36 -15.39 -4.67
C VAL A 58 -5.39 -15.19 -5.81
N ILE A 59 -4.12 -14.99 -5.49
CA ILE A 59 -3.03 -15.07 -6.46
C ILE A 59 -2.14 -16.25 -6.11
N THR A 60 -1.60 -16.89 -7.15
CA THR A 60 -0.61 -17.95 -7.02
C THR A 60 0.74 -17.37 -7.42
N LEU A 61 1.66 -17.33 -6.46
CA LEU A 61 3.05 -17.01 -6.69
C LEU A 61 3.83 -18.30 -6.94
N GLU A 62 4.71 -18.27 -7.94
CA GLU A 62 5.57 -19.38 -8.30
C GLU A 62 7.03 -18.92 -8.36
N MET A 63 7.89 -19.63 -7.64
CA MET A 63 9.35 -19.49 -7.73
C MET A 63 9.86 -20.34 -8.91
N VAL A 64 10.18 -19.65 -10.00
CA VAL A 64 10.64 -20.23 -11.27
C VAL A 64 12.10 -20.69 -11.17
N SER A 65 12.91 -19.94 -10.42
CA SER A 65 14.30 -20.30 -10.13
C SER A 65 14.67 -19.92 -8.70
N GLY A 66 15.63 -20.65 -8.13
CA GLY A 66 15.99 -20.55 -6.72
C GLY A 66 15.49 -21.76 -5.94
N LEU A 67 15.92 -21.87 -4.68
CA LEU A 67 15.43 -22.85 -3.75
C LEU A 67 14.49 -22.15 -2.76
N PRO A 68 13.30 -22.73 -2.49
CA PRO A 68 12.45 -22.26 -1.41
C PRO A 68 13.23 -22.20 -0.09
N SER A 69 13.11 -21.08 0.61
CA SER A 69 13.70 -20.84 1.92
C SER A 69 12.97 -19.72 2.65
N ASP A 70 13.19 -19.66 3.96
CA ASP A 70 12.73 -18.57 4.83
C ASP A 70 13.46 -17.24 4.55
N GLU A 71 14.50 -17.25 3.73
CA GLU A 71 15.21 -16.04 3.30
C GLU A 71 14.43 -15.19 2.29
N PHE A 72 13.32 -15.71 1.76
CA PHE A 72 12.41 -15.03 0.83
C PHE A 72 11.05 -14.81 1.50
N GLU A 73 10.83 -13.61 2.03
CA GLU A 73 9.58 -13.23 2.69
C GLU A 73 8.61 -12.60 1.70
N ILE A 74 7.39 -13.12 1.66
CA ILE A 74 6.27 -12.54 0.92
C ILE A 74 5.72 -11.37 1.72
N MET A 75 5.66 -10.21 1.09
CA MET A 75 5.16 -8.98 1.67
C MET A 75 3.94 -8.49 0.90
N ILE A 76 2.94 -8.01 1.65
CA ILE A 76 1.75 -7.36 1.10
C ILE A 76 1.68 -5.96 1.70
N ASN A 77 1.72 -4.93 0.85
CA ASN A 77 1.69 -3.53 1.27
C ASN A 77 2.75 -3.17 2.32
N GLY A 78 3.98 -3.68 2.18
CA GLY A 78 5.05 -3.42 3.14
C GLY A 78 5.01 -4.26 4.42
N GLU A 79 4.01 -5.12 4.63
CA GLU A 79 3.91 -6.01 5.79
C GLU A 79 4.22 -7.46 5.43
N LYS A 80 4.92 -8.17 6.33
CA LYS A 80 5.22 -9.60 6.18
C LYS A 80 3.91 -10.40 6.22
N TYR A 81 3.66 -11.16 5.16
CA TYR A 81 2.50 -12.03 5.03
C TYR A 81 2.87 -13.51 5.25
N ASP A 82 3.89 -14.00 4.54
CA ASP A 82 4.35 -15.40 4.62
C ASP A 82 5.81 -15.52 4.14
N VAL A 83 6.35 -16.72 4.01
CA VAL A 83 7.65 -17.02 3.40
C VAL A 83 7.51 -18.01 2.23
N PHE A 84 8.48 -18.01 1.31
CA PHE A 84 8.59 -19.02 0.24
C PHE A 84 9.28 -20.29 0.75
N ASP A 85 8.65 -21.00 1.68
CA ASP A 85 9.08 -22.36 2.09
C ASP A 85 8.72 -23.45 1.06
N GLU A 86 7.85 -23.13 0.10
CA GLU A 86 7.47 -23.97 -1.03
C GLU A 86 7.67 -23.22 -2.36
N LYS A 87 7.79 -23.97 -3.47
CA LYS A 87 7.92 -23.36 -4.81
C LYS A 87 6.69 -22.60 -5.26
N VAL A 88 5.52 -22.95 -4.75
CA VAL A 88 4.23 -22.38 -5.15
C VAL A 88 3.47 -21.97 -3.90
N LYS A 89 3.06 -20.71 -3.84
CA LYS A 89 2.29 -20.16 -2.72
C LYS A 89 1.01 -19.52 -3.22
N LYS A 90 -0.10 -19.87 -2.59
CA LYS A 90 -1.39 -19.21 -2.82
C LYS A 90 -1.63 -18.23 -1.69
N ILE A 91 -1.90 -16.98 -2.04
CA ILE A 91 -2.16 -15.93 -1.06
C ILE A 91 -3.48 -15.25 -1.37
N GLU A 92 -4.26 -15.00 -0.33
CA GLU A 92 -5.45 -14.16 -0.41
C GLU A 92 -5.02 -12.70 -0.39
N ILE A 93 -5.57 -11.91 -1.31
CA ILE A 93 -5.18 -10.52 -1.48
C ILE A 93 -6.36 -9.64 -1.84
N LEU A 94 -6.33 -8.40 -1.35
CA LEU A 94 -7.28 -7.38 -1.72
C LEU A 94 -6.84 -6.70 -3.02
N SER A 95 -7.81 -6.27 -3.83
CA SER A 95 -7.57 -5.32 -4.91
C SER A 95 -6.83 -4.09 -4.38
N THR A 96 -6.01 -3.48 -5.23
CA THR A 96 -5.10 -2.36 -4.94
C THR A 96 -3.87 -2.70 -4.09
N SER A 97 -3.71 -3.95 -3.67
CA SER A 97 -2.52 -4.36 -2.90
C SER A 97 -1.26 -4.43 -3.77
N VAL A 98 -0.13 -4.17 -3.14
CA VAL A 98 1.20 -4.36 -3.71
C VAL A 98 1.80 -5.63 -3.14
N VAL A 99 2.23 -6.53 -4.03
CA VAL A 99 2.93 -7.77 -3.70
C VAL A 99 4.43 -7.53 -3.87
N GLU A 100 5.18 -7.80 -2.81
CA GLU A 100 6.61 -7.60 -2.74
C GLU A 100 7.26 -8.86 -2.17
N VAL A 101 8.55 -9.03 -2.45
CA VAL A 101 9.36 -10.09 -1.83
C VAL A 101 10.62 -9.46 -1.27
N LEU A 102 10.81 -9.64 0.04
CA LEU A 102 12.05 -9.33 0.72
C LEU A 102 12.97 -10.54 0.66
N SER A 103 14.15 -10.35 0.08
CA SER A 103 15.19 -11.39 0.09
C SER A 103 16.37 -10.98 0.95
N SER A 104 16.74 -11.85 1.89
CA SER A 104 18.03 -11.79 2.58
C SER A 104 19.11 -12.62 1.88
N SER A 105 18.71 -13.43 0.89
CA SER A 105 19.58 -14.37 0.18
C SER A 105 20.56 -13.67 -0.77
N LYS A 106 21.73 -14.29 -0.98
CA LYS A 106 22.73 -13.83 -1.95
C LYS A 106 22.52 -14.41 -3.35
N ASP A 107 21.90 -15.59 -3.43
CA ASP A 107 21.80 -16.35 -4.67
C ASP A 107 20.63 -15.89 -5.55
N GLY A 108 19.74 -15.06 -4.99
CA GLY A 108 18.58 -14.49 -5.68
C GLY A 108 17.54 -15.55 -6.06
N ALA A 109 16.40 -15.09 -6.56
CA ALA A 109 15.34 -15.97 -7.07
C ALA A 109 14.64 -15.32 -8.25
N VAL A 110 13.83 -16.10 -8.97
CA VAL A 110 12.91 -15.56 -9.96
C VAL A 110 11.51 -15.97 -9.55
N ILE A 111 10.62 -14.99 -9.38
CA ILE A 111 9.27 -15.20 -8.89
C ILE A 111 8.30 -14.56 -9.88
N LYS A 112 7.19 -15.24 -10.16
CA LYS A 112 6.11 -14.74 -11.00
C LYS A 112 4.76 -15.00 -10.36
N ILE A 113 3.75 -14.25 -10.78
CA ILE A 113 2.35 -14.60 -10.53
C ILE A 113 1.93 -15.57 -11.64
N SER A 114 1.76 -16.84 -11.29
CA SER A 114 1.42 -17.90 -12.25
C SER A 114 -0.08 -18.00 -12.51
N ASP A 115 -0.90 -17.64 -11.53
CA ASP A 115 -2.36 -17.65 -11.65
C ASP A 115 -3.00 -16.59 -10.74
N MET A 116 -4.21 -16.15 -11.06
CA MET A 116 -5.00 -15.25 -10.23
C MET A 116 -6.50 -15.41 -10.48
N THR A 117 -7.31 -15.07 -9.49
CA THR A 117 -8.77 -15.02 -9.67
C THR A 117 -9.16 -14.02 -10.77
N SER A 118 -10.23 -14.35 -11.50
CA SER A 118 -10.60 -13.67 -12.75
C SER A 118 -11.01 -12.21 -12.60
N ASN A 119 -11.40 -11.79 -11.39
CA ASN A 119 -11.74 -10.41 -11.03
C ASN A 119 -10.51 -9.52 -10.82
N LEU A 120 -9.32 -10.11 -10.68
CA LEU A 120 -8.07 -9.40 -10.46
C LEU A 120 -7.26 -9.28 -11.74
N LYS A 121 -6.38 -8.28 -11.77
CA LYS A 121 -5.37 -8.08 -12.79
C LYS A 121 -4.09 -7.60 -12.11
N ALA A 122 -2.96 -8.23 -12.43
CA ALA A 122 -1.66 -7.71 -12.06
C ALA A 122 -1.23 -6.63 -13.08
N VAL A 123 -0.85 -5.45 -12.60
CA VAL A 123 -0.37 -4.33 -13.43
C VAL A 123 0.91 -4.74 -14.17
N THR A 124 1.77 -5.50 -13.50
CA THR A 124 3.03 -6.03 -14.02
C THR A 124 2.94 -7.54 -14.33
N SER A 125 1.74 -8.00 -14.74
CA SER A 125 1.42 -9.41 -14.99
C SER A 125 2.40 -10.09 -15.97
N GLY A 126 2.88 -11.29 -15.60
CA GLY A 126 3.51 -12.23 -16.53
C GLY A 126 4.99 -12.02 -16.83
N ILE A 127 5.66 -11.14 -16.09
CA ILE A 127 7.10 -10.95 -16.19
C ILE A 127 7.75 -11.65 -15.00
N ASP A 128 8.64 -12.59 -15.29
CA ASP A 128 9.55 -13.19 -14.33
C ASP A 128 10.31 -12.09 -13.58
N VAL A 129 10.05 -11.93 -12.29
CA VAL A 129 10.68 -10.89 -11.47
C VAL A 129 11.92 -11.47 -10.80
N SER A 130 13.09 -10.95 -11.18
CA SER A 130 14.35 -11.31 -10.53
C SER A 130 14.43 -10.62 -9.17
N ILE A 131 14.44 -11.45 -8.12
CA ILE A 131 14.53 -11.04 -6.72
C ILE A 131 16.01 -10.97 -6.34
N LYS A 132 16.45 -9.77 -5.98
CA LYS A 132 17.78 -9.51 -5.42
C LYS A 132 17.67 -9.26 -3.92
N LYS A 133 18.80 -9.19 -3.22
CA LYS A 133 18.83 -8.79 -1.81
C LYS A 133 18.10 -7.45 -1.59
N GLY A 134 17.20 -7.41 -0.61
CA GLY A 134 16.31 -6.27 -0.33
C GLY A 134 14.86 -6.52 -0.75
N ILE A 135 14.05 -5.47 -0.75
CA ILE A 135 12.63 -5.51 -1.11
C ILE A 135 12.49 -5.35 -2.63
N ASN A 136 11.80 -6.28 -3.28
CA ASN A 136 11.54 -6.25 -4.72
C ASN A 136 10.03 -6.32 -4.95
N MET A 137 9.50 -5.37 -5.72
CA MET A 137 8.09 -5.38 -6.10
C MET A 137 7.85 -6.46 -7.17
N VAL A 138 6.94 -7.39 -6.88
CA VAL A 138 6.49 -8.41 -7.83
C VAL A 138 5.39 -7.83 -8.72
N SER A 139 4.33 -7.30 -8.11
CA SER A 139 3.28 -6.63 -8.86
C SER A 139 2.33 -5.82 -7.98
N ARG A 140 1.67 -4.83 -8.58
CA ARG A 140 0.47 -4.20 -8.03
C ARG A 140 -0.76 -4.93 -8.57
N ILE A 141 -1.67 -5.31 -7.69
CA ILE A 141 -2.93 -5.98 -8.02
C ILE A 141 -4.04 -4.94 -8.13
N ILE A 142 -4.84 -4.99 -9.18
CA ILE A 142 -6.00 -4.11 -9.40
C ILE A 142 -7.23 -4.93 -9.79
N LEU A 143 -8.41 -4.32 -9.67
CA LEU A 143 -9.62 -4.91 -10.24
C LEU A 143 -9.55 -4.88 -11.77
N LYS A 144 -10.06 -5.94 -12.37
CA LYS A 144 -10.25 -6.02 -13.82
C LYS A 144 -11.55 -5.26 -14.15
N SER A 145 -11.43 -4.17 -14.92
CA SER A 145 -12.57 -3.41 -15.45
C SER A 145 -13.20 -4.11 -16.66
#